data_AF-A0A238X8L9-F1
#
_entry.id   AF-A0A238X8L9-F1
#
_cell.length_a   1.000
_cell.length_b   1.000
_cell.length_c   1.000
_cell.angle_alpha   90.00
_cell.angle_beta   90.00
_cell.angle_gamma   90.00
#
_symmetry.space_group_name_H-M   'P 1'
#
loop_
_entity.id
_entity.type
_entity.pdbx_description
1 polymer ?
#
loop_
_entity_poly.entity_id
_entity_poly.type
_entity_poly.pdbx_seq_one_letter_code
_entity_poly.pdbx_strand_id
1 'polypeptide(L)'
;MAGHARVAQAVKESLRRMKNGEAGPDMAEMARDLLDGRIRLRDLATTSVYSAPMIEGIERYRQWESELTPEQRKDLEAQVRERFGVDVRDPRDSE
;
A
#
# COMPACT_ATOMS: atom_id res chain seq x y z
N MET A 1 13.94 -14.87 2.32
CA MET A 1 12.71 -14.10 2.59
C MET A 1 11.67 -14.50 1.57
N ALA A 2 10.74 -15.40 1.91
CA ALA A 2 9.64 -15.74 1.01
C ALA A 2 8.62 -14.58 1.07
N GLY A 3 8.34 -13.94 -0.06
CA GLY A 3 7.27 -12.94 -0.13
C GLY A 3 5.93 -13.57 0.25
N HIS A 4 5.10 -12.84 1.00
CA HIS A 4 3.77 -13.32 1.38
C HIS A 4 2.86 -13.30 0.15
N ALA A 5 2.63 -14.47 -0.46
CA ALA A 5 1.88 -14.61 -1.72
C ALA A 5 0.50 -13.95 -1.68
N ARG A 6 -0.19 -14.00 -0.52
CA ARG A 6 -1.49 -13.33 -0.32
C ARG A 6 -1.39 -11.82 -0.37
N VAL A 7 -0.35 -11.24 0.23
CA VAL A 7 -0.07 -9.80 0.16
C VAL A 7 0.23 -9.38 -1.27
N ALA A 8 1.08 -10.14 -1.97
CA ALA A 8 1.41 -9.86 -3.37
C ALA A 8 0.17 -9.88 -4.28
N GLN A 9 -0.73 -10.84 -4.06
CA GLN A 9 -1.99 -10.92 -4.80
C GLN A 9 -2.90 -9.72 -4.51
N ALA A 10 -3.05 -9.32 -3.24
CA ALA A 10 -3.86 -8.17 -2.86
C ALA A 10 -3.30 -6.85 -3.41
N VAL A 11 -1.98 -6.68 -3.39
CA VAL A 11 -1.30 -5.53 -4.02
C VAL A 11 -1.58 -5.51 -5.51
N LYS A 12 -1.47 -6.65 -6.20
CA LYS A 12 -1.76 -6.77 -7.64
C LYS A 12 -3.20 -6.42 -7.97
N GLU A 13 -4.16 -6.83 -7.14
CA GLU A 13 -5.57 -6.48 -7.30
C GLU A 13 -5.84 -4.99 -7.09
N SER A 14 -5.24 -4.38 -6.07
CA SER A 14 -5.30 -2.93 -5.86
C SER A 14 -4.70 -2.15 -7.04
N LEU A 15 -3.56 -2.61 -7.58
CA LEU A 15 -2.98 -2.01 -8.79
C LEU A 15 -3.92 -2.12 -9.99
N ARG A 16 -4.63 -3.24 -10.17
CA ARG A 16 -5.61 -3.39 -11.26
C ARG A 16 -6.77 -2.39 -11.12
N ARG A 17 -7.27 -2.18 -9.90
CA ARG A 17 -8.31 -1.18 -9.60
C ARG A 17 -7.83 0.24 -9.87
N MET A 18 -6.62 0.59 -9.43
CA MET A 18 -6.01 1.88 -9.72
C MET A 18 -5.82 2.10 -11.22
N LYS A 19 -5.35 1.08 -11.96
CA LYS A 19 -5.25 1.11 -13.44
C LYS A 19 -6.58 1.42 -14.13
N ASN A 20 -7.71 1.04 -13.50
CA ASN A 20 -9.05 1.30 -14.01
C ASN A 20 -9.58 2.70 -13.64
N GLY A 21 -8.77 3.53 -12.95
CA GLY A 21 -9.09 4.92 -12.65
C GLY A 21 -9.64 5.18 -11.25
N GLU A 22 -9.74 4.17 -10.37
CA GLU A 22 -10.29 4.35 -9.01
C GLU A 22 -9.49 5.34 -8.13
N ALA A 23 -8.24 5.61 -8.51
CA ALA A 23 -7.34 6.54 -7.80
C ALA A 23 -6.99 7.79 -8.63
N GLY A 24 -7.73 8.07 -9.72
CA GLY A 24 -7.46 9.16 -10.64
C GLY A 24 -6.49 8.80 -11.77
N PRO A 25 -6.33 9.70 -12.77
CA PRO A 25 -5.59 9.42 -14.00
C PRO A 25 -4.09 9.20 -13.75
N ASP A 26 -3.45 10.01 -12.91
CA ASP A 26 -2.01 9.93 -12.63
C ASP A 26 -1.63 8.58 -11.98
N MET A 27 -2.49 8.10 -11.07
CA MET A 27 -2.34 6.80 -10.41
C MET A 27 -2.65 5.63 -11.35
N ALA A 28 -3.54 5.83 -12.33
CA ALA A 28 -3.84 4.81 -13.33
C ALA A 28 -2.65 4.55 -14.25
N GLU A 29 -1.92 5.61 -14.63
CA GLU A 29 -0.69 5.50 -15.40
C GLU A 29 0.42 4.80 -14.62
N MET A 30 0.65 5.21 -13.37
CA MET A 30 1.61 4.55 -12.47
C MET A 30 1.29 3.06 -12.31
N ALA A 31 0.03 2.72 -12.06
CA ALA A 31 -0.40 1.35 -11.87
C ALA A 31 -0.22 0.50 -13.15
N ARG A 32 -0.43 1.10 -14.34
CA ARG A 32 -0.12 0.46 -15.62
C ARG A 32 1.37 0.15 -15.74
N ASP A 33 2.23 1.13 -15.50
CA ASP A 33 3.68 0.96 -15.64
C ASP A 33 4.27 -0.04 -14.64
N LEU A 34 3.72 -0.12 -13.42
CA LEU A 34 4.08 -1.14 -12.42
C LEU A 34 3.64 -2.55 -12.85
N LEU A 35 2.39 -2.69 -13.34
CA LEU A 35 1.85 -3.98 -13.77
C LEU A 35 2.55 -4.51 -15.03
N ASP A 36 2.97 -3.61 -15.91
CA ASP A 36 3.72 -3.93 -17.14
C ASP A 36 5.22 -4.14 -16.87
N GLY A 37 5.69 -3.89 -15.64
CA GLY A 37 7.08 -4.06 -15.23
C GLY A 37 8.05 -3.02 -15.77
N ARG A 38 7.55 -1.89 -16.28
CA ARG A 38 8.37 -0.77 -16.78
C ARG A 38 9.06 -0.02 -15.64
N ILE A 39 8.42 0.03 -14.48
CA ILE A 39 8.96 0.58 -13.24
C ILE A 39 8.78 -0.44 -12.12
N ARG A 40 9.66 -0.43 -11.11
CA ARG A 40 9.52 -1.27 -9.92
C ARG A 40 8.96 -0.45 -8.77
N LEU A 41 8.24 -1.10 -7.86
CA LEU A 41 7.66 -0.44 -6.68
C LEU A 41 8.71 0.31 -5.85
N ARG A 42 9.93 -0.24 -5.74
CA ARG A 42 11.05 0.39 -5.02
C ARG A 42 11.56 1.69 -5.68
N ASP A 43 11.34 1.83 -6.99
CA ASP A 43 11.80 2.99 -7.76
C ASP A 43 10.74 4.12 -7.76
N LEU A 44 9.53 3.86 -7.26
CA LEU A 44 8.47 4.88 -7.13
C LEU A 44 8.87 5.98 -6.14
N ALA A 45 9.50 5.60 -5.03
CA ALA A 45 9.96 6.54 -4.01
C ALA A 45 11.02 7.51 -4.54
N THR A 46 11.72 7.16 -5.62
CA THR A 46 12.78 7.98 -6.23
C THR A 46 12.32 8.69 -7.50
N THR A 47 11.09 8.47 -7.97
CA THR A 47 10.57 9.08 -9.19
C THR A 47 9.72 10.30 -8.85
N SER A 48 10.14 11.48 -9.31
CA SER A 48 9.45 12.76 -9.03
C SER A 48 8.03 12.85 -9.58
N VAL A 49 7.71 12.09 -10.63
CA VAL A 49 6.39 12.10 -11.30
C VAL A 49 5.31 11.48 -10.42
N TYR A 50 5.66 10.46 -9.65
CA TYR A 50 4.70 9.67 -8.86
C TYR A 50 4.87 9.82 -7.35
N SER A 51 5.97 10.43 -6.91
CA SER A 51 6.27 10.59 -5.48
C SER A 51 5.24 11.44 -4.76
N ALA A 52 4.81 12.57 -5.32
CA ALA A 52 3.87 13.48 -4.67
C ALA A 52 2.51 12.81 -4.37
N PRO A 53 1.76 12.28 -5.36
CA PRO A 53 0.47 11.67 -5.06
C PRO A 53 0.59 10.34 -4.29
N MET A 54 1.74 9.66 -4.34
CA MET A 54 2.00 8.49 -3.50
C MET A 54 2.25 8.88 -2.03
N ILE A 55 3.01 9.94 -1.77
CA ILE A 55 3.23 10.51 -0.43
C ILE A 55 1.91 10.95 0.16
N GLU A 56 1.08 11.66 -0.61
CA GLU A 56 -0.25 12.11 -0.16
C GLU A 56 -1.14 10.92 0.27
N GLY A 57 -1.12 9.82 -0.49
CA GLY A 57 -1.84 8.61 -0.13
C GLY A 57 -1.33 7.97 1.17
N ILE A 58 -0.01 7.97 1.39
CA ILE A 58 0.63 7.47 2.62
C ILE A 58 0.27 8.37 3.81
N GLU A 59 0.29 9.68 3.62
CA GLU A 59 -0.08 10.65 4.66
C GLU A 59 -1.54 10.49 5.08
N ARG A 60 -2.45 10.35 4.10
CA ARG A 60 -3.87 10.06 4.37
C ARG A 60 -4.06 8.74 5.15
N TYR A 61 -3.32 7.69 4.78
CA TYR A 61 -3.33 6.43 5.54
C TYR A 61 -2.87 6.64 6.98
N ARG A 62 -1.74 7.34 7.18
CA ARG A 62 -1.19 7.59 8.52
C ARG A 62 -2.12 8.43 9.38
N GLN A 63 -2.77 9.43 8.80
CA GLN A 63 -3.75 10.24 9.50
C GLN A 63 -4.93 9.37 9.97
N TRP A 64 -5.53 8.60 9.07
CA TRP A 64 -6.60 7.66 9.42
C TRP A 64 -6.16 6.66 10.50
N GLU A 65 -4.97 6.10 10.39
CA GLU A 65 -4.42 5.15 11.37
C GLU A 65 -4.17 5.80 12.75
N SER A 66 -3.83 7.09 12.78
CA SER A 66 -3.65 7.85 14.02
C SER A 66 -4.96 8.18 14.74
N GLU A 67 -6.08 8.17 14.01
CA GLU A 67 -7.42 8.41 14.54
C GLU A 67 -8.08 7.15 15.11
N LEU A 68 -7.47 5.96 14.92
CA LEU A 68 -7.99 4.69 15.44
C LEU A 68 -7.83 4.58 16.95
N THR A 69 -8.86 4.10 17.63
CA THR A 69 -8.77 3.73 19.06
C THR A 69 -7.88 2.48 19.24
N PRO A 70 -7.39 2.22 20.47
CA PRO A 70 -6.61 1.00 20.74
C PRO A 70 -7.35 -0.29 20.39
N GLU A 71 -8.67 -0.34 20.59
CA GLU A 71 -9.52 -1.48 20.23
C GLU A 71 -9.61 -1.65 18.71
N GLN A 72 -9.87 -0.55 17.98
CA GLN A 72 -9.93 -0.58 16.52
C GLN A 72 -8.59 -0.98 15.89
N ARG A 73 -7.48 -0.57 16.50
CA ARG A 73 -6.13 -0.98 16.07
C ARG A 73 -5.93 -2.50 16.24
N LYS A 74 -6.33 -3.07 17.38
CA LYS A 74 -6.28 -4.53 17.60
C LYS A 74 -7.16 -5.29 16.62
N ASP A 75 -8.35 -4.79 16.33
CA ASP A 75 -9.25 -5.41 15.35
C ASP A 75 -8.66 -5.35 13.94
N LEU A 76 -7.99 -4.26 13.58
CA LEU A 76 -7.29 -4.14 12.30
C LEU A 76 -6.12 -5.14 12.20
N GLU A 77 -5.31 -5.24 13.26
CA GLU A 77 -4.21 -6.22 13.34
C GLU A 77 -4.70 -7.65 13.20
N ALA A 78 -5.79 -8.01 13.88
CA ALA A 78 -6.42 -9.32 13.78
C ALA A 78 -6.91 -9.61 12.36
N GLN A 79 -7.57 -8.65 11.72
CA GLN A 79 -8.04 -8.77 10.32
C GLN A 79 -6.89 -8.94 9.33
N VAL A 80 -5.79 -8.20 9.51
CA VAL A 80 -4.61 -8.32 8.64
C VAL A 80 -3.95 -9.69 8.82
N ARG A 81 -3.80 -10.15 10.07
CA ARG A 81 -3.26 -11.48 10.36
C ARG A 81 -4.12 -12.58 9.76
N GLU A 82 -5.44 -12.52 9.92
CA GLU A 82 -6.37 -13.48 9.35
C GLU A 82 -6.31 -13.50 7.82
N ARG A 83 -6.37 -12.32 7.19
CA ARG A 83 -6.51 -12.21 5.74
C ARG A 83 -5.21 -12.45 4.99
N PHE A 84 -4.09 -12.01 5.54
CA PHE A 84 -2.81 -11.98 4.83
C PHE A 84 -1.74 -12.87 5.46
N GLY A 85 -1.94 -13.34 6.70
CA GLY A 85 -0.95 -14.14 7.43
C GLY A 85 0.30 -13.34 7.78
N VAL A 86 0.19 -12.02 7.88
CA VAL A 86 1.27 -11.12 8.29
C VAL A 86 0.84 -10.33 9.51
N ASP A 87 1.79 -10.00 10.36
CA ASP A 87 1.57 -9.01 11.41
C ASP A 87 1.72 -7.61 10.83
N VAL A 88 0.83 -6.70 11.23
CA VAL A 88 1.03 -5.27 10.98
C VAL A 88 2.19 -4.86 11.89
N ARG A 89 3.38 -4.71 11.30
CA ARG A 89 4.55 -4.24 12.04
C ARG A 89 4.37 -2.76 12.30
N ASP A 90 4.42 -2.32 13.56
CA ASP A 90 4.46 -0.89 13.86
C ASP A 90 5.80 -0.35 13.32
N PRO A 91 5.80 0.64 12.41
CA PRO A 91 7.05 1.24 11.93
C PRO A 91 7.89 1.86 13.05
N ARG A 92 7.34 2.02 14.26
CA ARG A 92 8.04 2.48 15.47
C ARG A 92 8.76 1.37 16.24
N ASP A 93 8.53 0.10 15.92
CA ASP A 93 9.25 -1.05 16.54
C ASP A 93 10.68 -1.24 15.96
N SER A 94 11.15 -0.28 15.17
CA SER A 94 12.52 -0.22 14.64
C SER A 94 13.29 0.87 15.37
N GLU A 95 13.47 0.71 16.69
CA GLU A 95 14.51 1.41 17.46
C GLU A 95 15.87 0.68 17.33
#